data_AF-A0A957TXF6-F1
#
_entry.id   AF-A0A957TXF6-F1
#
_cell.length_a   1.000
_cell.length_b   1.000
_cell.length_c   1.000
_cell.angle_alpha   90.00
_cell.angle_beta   90.00
_cell.angle_gamma   90.00
#
_symmetry.space_group_name_H-M   'P 1'
#
loop_
_entity.id
_entity.type
_entity.pdbx_description
1 polymer ?
#
loop_
_entity_poly.entity_id
_entity_poly.type
_entity_poly.pdbx_seq_one_letter_code
_entity_poly.pdbx_strand_id
1 'polypeptide(L)'
;LELDPKLANFMLAAPFPGTVMYDQIMEGGEVYADNWTDFAIHEQRSRFTMHDGKYDPDLVVKKWREAYRRFYLYRPERVLEKALMKDNWTNLSGTLGQFKRFFLGAKDQHTKPVAEREGVAA
;
A
#
# COMPACT_ATOMS: atom_id res chain seq x y z
N LEU A 1 -13.96 -8.34 15.52
CA LEU A 1 -12.88 -9.07 14.81
C LEU A 1 -12.61 -10.33 15.62
N GLU A 2 -13.36 -11.40 15.35
CA GLU A 2 -13.32 -12.66 16.11
C GLU A 2 -12.10 -13.53 15.77
N LEU A 3 -11.59 -13.43 14.54
CA LEU A 3 -10.25 -13.92 14.21
C LEU A 3 -9.25 -12.88 14.71
N ASP A 4 -8.40 -13.23 15.67
CA ASP A 4 -7.31 -12.40 16.15
C ASP A 4 -6.04 -12.68 15.34
N PRO A 5 -5.92 -12.24 14.07
CA PRO A 5 -4.95 -12.81 13.14
C PRO A 5 -3.56 -12.28 13.51
N LYS A 6 -2.54 -13.13 13.53
CA LYS A 6 -1.15 -12.70 13.86
C LYS A 6 -0.52 -11.84 12.77
N LEU A 7 -0.91 -12.07 11.52
CA LEU A 7 -0.46 -11.35 10.34
C LEU A 7 -1.69 -10.99 9.50
N ALA A 8 -1.73 -9.77 8.97
CA ALA A 8 -2.70 -9.38 7.96
C ALA A 8 -1.98 -8.76 6.79
N ASN A 9 -2.29 -9.26 5.59
CA ASN A 9 -1.83 -8.67 4.35
C ASN A 9 -2.97 -7.83 3.76
N PHE A 10 -2.76 -6.52 3.68
CA PHE A 10 -3.70 -5.59 3.06
C PHE A 10 -3.22 -5.32 1.64
N MET A 11 -3.99 -5.75 0.65
CA MET A 11 -3.66 -5.55 -0.76
C MET A 11 -4.60 -4.50 -1.35
N LEU A 12 -4.06 -3.64 -2.20
CA LEU A 12 -4.86 -2.78 -3.05
C LEU A 12 -5.31 -3.57 -4.28
N ALA A 13 -6.53 -3.30 -4.76
CA ALA A 13 -7.06 -4.00 -5.91
C ALA A 13 -6.24 -3.68 -7.18
N ALA A 14 -5.93 -4.71 -7.96
CA ALA A 14 -5.30 -4.61 -9.27
C ALA A 14 -6.31 -5.08 -10.32
N PRO A 15 -6.70 -4.21 -11.27
CA PRO A 15 -7.57 -4.61 -12.36
C PRO A 15 -6.75 -5.33 -13.42
N PHE A 16 -6.84 -6.66 -13.48
CA PHE A 16 -6.12 -7.45 -14.48
C PHE A 16 -6.90 -7.50 -15.80
N PRO A 17 -6.24 -7.37 -16.97
CA PRO A 17 -6.89 -7.50 -18.26
C PRO A 17 -7.65 -8.82 -18.39
N GLY A 18 -8.89 -8.77 -18.90
CA GLY A 18 -9.77 -9.95 -19.03
C GLY A 18 -10.57 -10.30 -17.77
N THR A 19 -10.54 -9.45 -16.73
CA THR A 19 -11.44 -9.56 -15.58
C THR A 19 -12.61 -8.59 -15.69
N VAL A 20 -13.77 -8.95 -15.15
CA VAL A 20 -14.96 -8.08 -15.13
C VAL A 20 -14.65 -6.72 -14.49
N MET A 21 -13.79 -6.71 -13.48
CA MET A 21 -13.33 -5.48 -12.82
C MET A 21 -12.60 -4.55 -13.80
N TYR A 22 -11.74 -5.10 -14.65
CA TYR A 22 -11.01 -4.33 -15.65
C TYR A 22 -11.95 -3.71 -16.67
N ASP A 23 -12.90 -4.49 -17.18
CA ASP A 23 -13.88 -4.00 -18.17
C ASP A 23 -14.74 -2.86 -17.60
N GLN A 24 -15.22 -3.00 -16.36
CA GLN A 24 -15.97 -1.96 -15.67
C GLN A 24 -15.16 -0.68 -15.43
N ILE A 25 -13.87 -0.80 -15.15
CA ILE A 25 -13.00 0.36 -14.97
C ILE A 25 -12.72 1.03 -16.32
N MET A 26 -12.53 0.26 -17.40
CA MET A 26 -12.35 0.81 -18.74
C MET A 26 -13.59 1.54 -19.26
N GLU A 27 -14.80 1.15 -18.83
CA GLU A 27 -16.04 1.84 -19.18
C GLU A 27 -16.23 3.19 -18.46
N GLY A 28 -15.71 3.32 -17.24
CA GLY A 28 -16.04 4.44 -16.34
C GLY A 28 -14.85 5.16 -15.70
N GLY A 29 -13.63 4.86 -16.13
CA GLY A 29 -12.41 5.25 -15.44
C GLY A 29 -11.14 5.04 -16.27
N GLU A 30 -10.00 5.08 -15.58
CA GLU A 30 -8.68 4.91 -16.18
C GLU A 30 -7.83 3.98 -15.33
N VAL A 31 -7.05 3.12 -15.98
CA VAL A 31 -6.07 2.24 -15.34
C VAL A 31 -4.68 2.86 -15.51
N TYR A 32 -3.90 2.93 -14.43
CA TYR A 32 -2.56 3.54 -14.38
C TYR A 32 -1.41 2.52 -14.50
N ALA A 33 -1.71 1.31 -14.94
CA ALA A 33 -0.75 0.21 -15.02
C ALA A 33 -0.48 -0.16 -16.48
N ASP A 34 0.71 0.18 -16.98
CA ASP A 34 1.15 -0.14 -18.34
C ASP A 34 2.06 -1.37 -18.39
N ASN A 35 2.82 -1.62 -17.32
CA ASN A 35 3.76 -2.74 -17.27
C ASN A 35 3.35 -3.80 -16.24
N TRP A 36 3.77 -5.04 -16.47
CA TRP A 36 3.59 -6.14 -15.51
C TRP A 36 4.13 -5.81 -14.10
N THR A 37 5.16 -4.96 -14.02
CA THR A 37 5.73 -4.48 -12.76
C THR A 37 4.77 -3.58 -11.98
N ASP A 38 3.88 -2.84 -12.65
CA ASP A 38 2.90 -1.94 -12.01
C ASP A 38 1.73 -2.71 -11.36
N PHE A 39 1.56 -3.99 -11.75
CA PHE A 39 0.65 -4.93 -11.08
C PHE A 39 1.28 -5.56 -9.82
N ALA A 40 2.50 -5.18 -9.43
CA ALA A 40 3.17 -5.74 -8.27
C ALA A 40 2.36 -5.51 -6.98
N ILE A 41 2.06 -6.60 -6.28
CA ILE A 41 1.11 -6.69 -5.16
C ILE A 41 1.52 -5.83 -3.95
N HIS A 42 2.82 -5.59 -3.78
CA HIS A 42 3.39 -4.87 -2.64
C HIS A 42 3.52 -3.36 -2.84
N GLU A 43 3.09 -2.84 -3.99
CA GLU A 43 3.20 -1.42 -4.26
C GLU A 43 2.06 -0.63 -3.58
N GLN A 44 2.42 0.42 -2.85
CA GLN A 44 1.48 1.19 -2.01
C GLN A 44 0.73 2.27 -2.80
N ARG A 45 0.26 1.92 -4.00
CA ARG A 45 -0.33 2.84 -4.97
C ARG A 45 -1.66 2.33 -5.50
N SER A 46 -2.60 3.23 -5.71
CA SER A 46 -3.82 2.94 -6.47
C SER A 46 -3.45 2.73 -7.94
N ARG A 47 -4.07 1.73 -8.56
CA ARG A 47 -3.79 1.34 -9.96
C ARG A 47 -4.85 1.82 -10.94
N PHE A 48 -5.92 2.45 -10.45
CA PHE A 48 -6.99 2.98 -11.27
C PHE A 48 -7.66 4.16 -10.58
N THR A 49 -8.39 4.94 -11.37
CA THR A 49 -9.37 5.92 -10.93
C THR A 49 -10.72 5.65 -11.60
N MET A 50 -11.80 6.21 -11.05
CA MET A 50 -13.10 6.26 -11.74
C MET A 50 -13.55 7.72 -11.86
N HIS A 51 -14.19 8.08 -12.96
CA HIS A 51 -14.69 9.43 -13.23
C HIS A 51 -16.09 9.69 -12.63
N ASP A 52 -16.57 8.80 -11.77
CA ASP A 52 -17.88 8.87 -11.12
C ASP A 52 -17.96 9.93 -9.99
N GLY A 53 -16.84 10.59 -9.69
CA GLY A 53 -16.72 11.62 -8.65
C GLY A 53 -16.84 11.08 -7.22
N LYS A 54 -16.96 9.76 -7.06
CA LYS A 54 -17.09 9.08 -5.75
C LYS A 54 -15.82 8.34 -5.37
N TYR A 55 -15.05 7.90 -6.36
CA TYR A 55 -13.82 7.19 -6.15
C TYR A 55 -12.62 8.16 -6.17
N ASP A 56 -11.92 8.25 -5.04
CA ASP A 56 -10.68 9.01 -4.92
C ASP A 56 -9.49 8.06 -4.66
N PRO A 57 -8.54 7.96 -5.60
CA PRO A 57 -7.35 7.10 -5.44
C PRO A 57 -6.52 7.45 -4.20
N ASP A 58 -6.43 8.73 -3.83
CA ASP A 58 -5.64 9.16 -2.67
C ASP A 58 -6.32 8.77 -1.35
N LEU A 59 -7.65 8.81 -1.32
CA LEU A 59 -8.43 8.36 -0.18
C LEU A 59 -8.25 6.86 0.06
N VAL A 60 -8.20 6.05 -1.00
CA VAL A 60 -7.94 4.60 -0.91
C VAL A 60 -6.58 4.32 -0.28
N VAL A 61 -5.53 5.01 -0.73
CA VAL A 61 -4.18 4.87 -0.15
C VAL A 61 -4.15 5.33 1.32
N LYS A 62 -4.83 6.43 1.64
CA LYS A 62 -4.95 6.91 3.03
C LYS A 62 -5.65 5.88 3.92
N LYS A 63 -6.74 5.28 3.45
CA LYS A 63 -7.48 4.24 4.18
C LYS A 63 -6.69 2.94 4.32
N TRP A 64 -5.92 2.57 3.30
CA TRP A 64 -5.00 1.44 3.37
C TRP A 64 -3.92 1.67 4.45
N ARG A 65 -3.30 2.86 4.49
CA ARG A 65 -2.34 3.24 5.56
C ARG A 65 -2.99 3.26 6.94
N GLU A 66 -4.25 3.70 7.03
CA GLU A 66 -5.02 3.69 8.28
C GLU A 66 -5.27 2.26 8.77
N ALA A 67 -5.72 1.36 7.89
CA ALA A 67 -5.95 -0.05 8.19
C ALA A 67 -4.65 -0.75 8.62
N TYR A 68 -3.56 -0.51 7.90
CA TYR A 68 -2.24 -1.07 8.20
C TYR A 68 -1.74 -0.63 9.58
N ARG A 69 -1.80 0.68 9.88
CA ARG A 69 -1.42 1.22 11.19
C ARG A 69 -2.30 0.69 12.30
N ARG A 70 -3.62 0.58 12.07
CA ARG A 70 -4.55 0.05 13.07
C ARG A 70 -4.27 -1.41 13.43
N PHE A 71 -3.86 -2.22 12.46
CA PHE A 71 -3.54 -3.61 12.70
C PHE A 71 -2.20 -3.81 13.42
N TYR A 72 -1.16 -3.08 13.02
CA TYR A 72 0.21 -3.30 13.51
C TYR A 72 0.64 -2.38 14.67
N LEU A 73 0.13 -1.15 14.76
CA LEU A 73 0.54 -0.16 15.77
C LEU A 73 -0.43 -0.09 16.96
N TYR A 74 -1.74 -0.10 16.69
CA TYR A 74 -2.76 0.01 17.74
C TYR A 74 -3.05 -1.31 18.45
N ARG A 75 -2.11 -2.25 18.40
CA ARG A 75 -2.18 -3.55 19.06
C ARG A 75 -1.04 -3.68 20.08
N PRO A 76 -1.18 -3.06 21.26
CA PRO A 76 -0.10 -2.95 22.24
C PRO A 76 0.46 -4.31 22.66
N GLU A 77 -0.38 -5.35 22.76
CA GLU A 77 0.05 -6.72 23.06
C GLU A 77 1.14 -7.24 22.12
N ARG A 78 1.09 -6.90 20.81
CA ARG A 78 2.09 -7.38 19.85
C ARG A 78 3.37 -6.57 19.83
N VAL A 79 3.25 -5.27 20.10
CA VAL A 79 4.44 -4.43 20.28
C VAL A 79 5.21 -4.90 21.51
N LEU A 80 4.49 -5.24 22.58
CA LEU A 80 5.06 -5.81 23.80
C LEU A 80 5.64 -7.22 23.57
N GLU A 81 4.91 -8.14 22.92
CA GLU A 81 5.40 -9.49 22.61
C GLU A 81 6.71 -9.44 21.80
N LYS A 82 6.79 -8.57 20.78
CA LYS A 82 8.04 -8.36 20.05
C LYS A 82 9.11 -7.72 20.93
N ALA A 83 8.81 -6.65 21.66
CA ALA A 83 9.81 -5.99 22.51
C ALA A 83 10.41 -6.91 23.58
N LEU A 84 9.66 -7.92 24.04
CA LEU A 84 10.10 -8.91 25.02
C LEU A 84 10.91 -10.07 24.41
N MET A 85 10.98 -10.20 23.08
CA MET A 85 11.80 -11.24 22.44
C MET A 85 13.30 -10.95 22.61
N LYS A 86 14.04 -11.96 23.10
CA LYS A 86 15.49 -11.89 23.38
C LYS A 86 16.33 -11.46 22.17
N ASP A 87 15.93 -11.87 20.96
CA ASP A 87 16.62 -11.52 19.71
C ASP A 87 16.60 -10.01 19.38
N ASN A 88 15.57 -9.28 19.84
CA ASN A 88 15.51 -7.82 19.64
C ASN A 88 16.51 -7.07 20.52
N TRP A 89 16.89 -7.65 21.66
CA TRP A 89 17.88 -7.07 22.57
C TRP A 89 19.31 -7.37 22.10
N THR A 90 19.54 -8.51 21.46
CA THR A 90 20.85 -8.82 20.86
C THR A 90 21.13 -8.01 19.59
N ASN A 91 20.10 -7.56 18.87
CA ASN A 91 20.20 -6.79 17.61
C ASN A 91 19.49 -5.42 17.68
N LEU A 92 19.63 -4.72 18.81
CA LEU A 92 18.95 -3.45 19.11
C LEU A 92 19.10 -2.37 18.03
N SER A 93 20.30 -2.23 17.44
CA SER A 93 20.58 -1.24 16.39
C SER A 93 19.83 -1.54 15.08
N GLY A 94 19.73 -2.82 14.70
CA GLY A 94 19.00 -3.28 13.53
C GLY A 94 17.48 -3.13 13.70
N THR A 95 16.98 -3.44 14.89
CA THR A 95 15.56 -3.30 15.22
C THR A 95 15.12 -1.83 15.23
N LEU A 96 15.94 -0.91 15.74
CA LEU A 96 15.70 0.54 15.67
C LEU A 96 15.66 1.07 14.23
N GLY A 97 16.55 0.59 13.36
CA GLY A 97 16.56 0.95 11.94
C GLY A 97 15.30 0.49 11.22
N GLN A 98 14.84 -0.73 11.47
CA GLN A 98 13.59 -1.24 10.94
C GLN A 98 12.38 -0.47 11.48
N PHE A 99 12.37 -0.16 12.78
CA PHE A 99 11.31 0.64 13.40
C PHE A 99 11.25 2.03 12.78
N LYS A 100 12.40 2.70 12.60
CA LYS A 100 12.48 4.01 11.93
C LYS A 100 11.92 3.94 10.50
N ARG A 101 12.29 2.93 9.72
CA ARG A 101 11.78 2.71 8.35
C ARG A 101 10.27 2.45 8.32
N PHE A 102 9.75 1.68 9.27
CA PHE A 102 8.32 1.37 9.38
C PHE A 102 7.47 2.57 9.84
N PHE A 103 7.99 3.42 10.74
CA PHE A 103 7.21 4.51 11.36
C PHE A 103 7.36 5.86 10.66
N LEU A 104 8.54 6.20 10.11
CA LEU A 104 8.78 7.47 9.43
C LEU A 104 8.56 7.41 7.91
N GLY A 105 8.35 6.22 7.36
CA GLY A 105 8.14 6.01 5.93
C GLY A 105 9.40 6.24 5.08
N ALA A 106 9.55 5.44 4.03
CA ALA A 106 10.48 5.79 2.95
C ALA A 106 9.85 6.97 2.18
N LYS A 107 10.57 8.10 2.12
CA LYS A 107 10.07 9.37 1.52
C LYS A 107 9.79 9.29 0.01
N ASP A 108 10.12 8.19 -0.66
CA ASP A 108 10.19 8.11 -2.13
C ASP A 108 9.02 7.37 -2.76
N GLN A 109 7.77 7.73 -2.45
CA GLN A 109 6.59 7.12 -3.11
C GLN A 109 5.58 8.13 -3.64
N HIS A 110 6.05 9.27 -4.15
CA HIS A 110 5.22 10.13 -5.00
C HIS A 110 5.28 9.62 -6.45
N THR A 111 4.12 9.44 -7.06
CA THR A 111 4.02 9.00 -8.46
C THR A 111 3.36 10.12 -9.24
N LYS A 112 4.07 10.60 -10.26
CA LYS A 112 3.55 11.56 -11.24
C LYS A 112 2.58 10.86 -12.20
N PRO A 113 1.51 11.54 -12.64
CA PRO A 113 0.58 11.01 -13.65
C PRO A 113 1.31 10.69 -14.96
N VAL A 114 0.79 9.70 -15.70
CA VAL A 114 1.37 9.19 -16.97
C VAL A 114 1.58 10.32 -18.00
N ALA A 115 0.63 11.28 -18.06
CA ALA A 115 0.72 12.45 -18.93
C ALA A 115 1.97 13.32 -18.70
N GLU A 116 2.56 13.29 -17.50
CA GLU A 116 3.78 14.06 -17.18
C GLU A 116 5.07 13.28 -17.51
N ARG A 117 4.98 11.96 -17.73
CA ARG A 117 6.13 11.11 -18.07
C ARG A 117 6.43 11.11 -19.57
N GLU A 118 5.42 11.34 -20.40
CA GLU A 118 5.58 11.41 -21.86
C GLU A 118 5.90 12.84 -22.39
N GLY A 119 5.95 13.84 -21.50
CA GLY A 119 6.19 15.25 -21.85
C GLY A 119 7.66 15.69 -21.99
N VAL A 120 8.62 14.77 -22.11
CA VAL A 120 10.04 15.10 -22.34
C VAL A 120 10.60 14.23 -23.47
N ALA A 121 10.03 14.37 -24.67
CA ALA A 121 10.63 13.93 -25.91
C ALA A 121 10.05 14.76 -27.07
N ALA A 122 10.39 16.05 -27.09
CA ALA A 122 10.32 16.90 -28.27
C ALA A 122 11.56 17.80 -28.29
#